data_AF-A0A957Y7G3-F1
#
_entry.id   AF-A0A957Y7G3-F1
#
_cell.length_a   1.000
_cell.length_b   1.000
_cell.length_c   1.000
_cell.angle_alpha   90.00
_cell.angle_beta   90.00
_cell.angle_gamma   90.00
#
_symmetry.space_group_name_H-M   'P 1'
#
loop_
_entity.id
_entity.type
_entity.pdbx_description
1 polymer ?
#
loop_
_entity_poly.entity_id
_entity_poly.type
_entity_poly.pdbx_seq_one_letter_code
_entity_poly.pdbx_strand_id
1 'polypeptide(L)'
;MDLSLYEISLGLLEERGILEDVLAAEPEMDKSELRELLQGVLDVHEHLIPKIGAAIAAQPHDVIFLSGVGEVYPYIRSHNVLNNLQSTAKDKPTVLFFPGSYTHSTATGGSLDLFGLLHDDKYYRAFNILNYEV
;
A
#
# COMPACT_ATOMS: atom_id res chain seq x y z
N MET A 1 -7.07 12.80 -6.69
CA MET A 1 -6.06 12.89 -5.62
C MET A 1 -5.08 11.76 -5.81
N ASP A 2 -3.78 12.05 -5.74
CA ASP A 2 -2.72 11.05 -5.83
C ASP A 2 -2.12 10.81 -4.44
N LEU A 3 -1.98 9.54 -4.08
CA LEU A 3 -1.37 9.09 -2.84
C LEU A 3 -0.29 8.05 -3.20
N SER A 4 0.95 8.34 -2.85
CA SER A 4 2.04 7.37 -2.92
C SER A 4 2.26 6.75 -1.54
N LEU A 5 2.20 5.42 -1.47
CA LEU A 5 2.49 4.69 -0.23
C LEU A 5 3.93 4.91 0.25
N TYR A 6 4.86 5.12 -0.67
CA TYR A 6 6.25 5.40 -0.35
C TYR A 6 6.41 6.76 0.31
N GLU A 7 5.86 7.81 -0.30
CA GLU A 7 5.89 9.18 0.25
C GLU A 7 5.21 9.26 1.62
N ILE A 8 4.07 8.57 1.79
CA ILE A 8 3.38 8.49 3.08
C ILE A 8 4.25 7.78 4.12
N SER A 9 4.96 6.71 3.72
CA SER A 9 5.85 5.98 4.62
C SER A 9 7.03 6.84 5.06
N LEU A 10 7.66 7.58 4.13
CA LEU A 10 8.72 8.53 4.45
C LEU A 10 8.21 9.62 5.40
N GLY A 11 7.06 10.23 5.10
CA GLY A 11 6.47 11.24 5.98
C GLY A 11 6.16 10.71 7.40
N LEU A 12 5.77 9.43 7.54
CA LEU A 12 5.59 8.81 8.85
C LEU A 12 6.91 8.62 9.62
N LEU A 13 8.00 8.32 8.93
CA LEU A 13 9.34 8.23 9.52
C LEU A 13 9.86 9.61 9.95
N GLU A 14 9.64 10.64 9.12
CA GLU A 14 9.98 12.03 9.42
C GLU A 14 9.21 12.57 10.63
N GLU A 15 7.90 12.33 10.69
CA GLU A 15 7.05 12.78 11.80
C GLU A 15 7.42 12.16 13.15
N ARG A 16 8.02 10.97 13.12
CA ARG A 16 8.55 10.30 14.31
C ARG A 16 9.97 10.75 14.65
N GLY A 17 10.61 11.52 13.78
CA GLY A 17 12.00 11.94 13.92
C GLY A 17 13.00 10.80 13.80
N ILE A 18 12.62 9.67 13.18
CA ILE A 18 13.50 8.50 13.07
C ILE A 18 14.06 8.29 11.66
N LEU A 19 13.61 9.05 10.65
CA LEU A 19 14.06 8.86 9.27
C LEU A 19 15.60 8.92 9.16
N GLU A 20 16.20 9.97 9.72
CA GLU A 20 17.66 10.16 9.68
C GLU A 20 18.41 9.04 10.42
N ASP A 21 17.88 8.58 11.55
CA ASP A 21 18.48 7.47 12.32
C ASP A 21 18.42 6.17 11.53
N VAL A 22 17.29 5.89 10.86
CA VAL A 22 17.11 4.72 10.01
C VAL A 22 18.07 4.76 8.81
N LEU A 23 18.21 5.92 8.15
CA LEU A 23 19.13 6.10 7.02
C LEU A 23 20.60 5.98 7.45
N ALA A 24 20.95 6.47 8.64
CA ALA A 24 22.30 6.35 9.18
C ALA A 24 22.64 4.91 9.57
N ALA A 25 21.65 4.15 10.05
CA ALA A 25 21.84 2.76 10.47
C ALA A 25 21.73 1.74 9.32
N GLU A 26 20.99 2.05 8.25
CA GLU A 26 20.76 1.16 7.09
C GLU A 26 22.03 0.52 6.52
N PRO A 27 23.17 1.23 6.32
CA PRO A 27 24.37 0.64 5.71
C PRO A 27 25.01 -0.47 6.55
N GLU A 28 24.85 -0.41 7.87
CA GLU A 28 25.46 -1.33 8.83
C GLU A 28 24.46 -2.38 9.35
N MET A 29 23.18 -2.28 8.95
CA MET A 29 22.09 -3.12 9.43
C MET A 29 21.77 -4.24 8.43
N ASP A 30 21.46 -5.42 8.95
CA ASP A 30 21.01 -6.51 8.10
C ASP A 30 19.62 -6.21 7.51
N LYS A 31 19.41 -6.61 6.24
CA LYS A 31 18.15 -6.34 5.52
C LYS A 31 16.91 -6.89 6.23
N SER A 32 17.04 -8.00 6.95
CA SER A 32 15.95 -8.58 7.74
C SER A 32 15.58 -7.70 8.93
N GLU A 33 16.58 -7.15 9.62
CA GLU A 33 16.39 -6.27 10.77
C GLU A 33 15.76 -4.94 10.33
N LEU A 34 16.28 -4.34 9.24
CA LEU A 34 15.69 -3.13 8.66
C LEU A 34 14.23 -3.35 8.28
N ARG A 35 13.91 -4.48 7.67
CA ARG A 35 12.53 -4.84 7.31
C ARG A 35 11.64 -4.94 8.55
N GLU A 36 12.09 -5.60 9.61
CA GLU A 36 11.32 -5.74 10.85
C GLU A 36 11.10 -4.40 11.55
N LEU A 37 12.13 -3.54 11.58
CA LEU A 37 12.03 -2.17 12.07
C LEU A 37 10.97 -1.39 11.30
N LEU A 38 11.06 -1.39 9.96
CA LEU A 38 10.10 -0.68 9.11
C LEU A 38 8.69 -1.26 9.25
N GLN A 39 8.53 -2.57 9.39
CA GLN A 39 7.23 -3.22 9.63
C GLN A 39 6.59 -2.77 10.95
N GLY A 40 7.39 -2.60 12.01
CA GLY A 40 6.89 -2.11 13.28
C GLY A 40 6.50 -0.63 13.23
N VAL A 41 7.35 0.20 12.61
CA VAL A 41 7.10 1.65 12.55
C VAL A 41 5.97 2.02 11.60
N LEU A 42 5.86 1.30 10.48
CA LEU A 42 4.90 1.55 9.41
C LEU A 42 3.70 0.60 9.49
N ASP A 43 3.28 0.22 10.71
CA ASP A 43 2.12 -0.63 10.88
C ASP A 43 0.92 -0.10 10.09
N VAL A 44 0.36 -0.96 9.25
CA VAL A 44 -0.66 -0.56 8.28
C VAL A 44 -1.91 -0.06 8.99
N HIS A 45 -2.32 -0.73 10.06
CA HIS A 45 -3.57 -0.43 10.76
C HIS A 45 -3.42 0.77 11.69
N GLU A 46 -2.34 0.85 12.45
CA GLU A 46 -2.13 1.89 13.46
C GLU A 46 -1.63 3.21 12.88
N HIS A 47 -0.94 3.19 11.75
CA HIS A 47 -0.18 4.36 11.28
C HIS A 47 -0.48 4.71 9.82
N LEU A 48 -0.35 3.76 8.90
CA LEU A 48 -0.48 4.03 7.48
C LEU A 48 -1.91 4.44 7.09
N ILE A 49 -2.90 3.68 7.56
CA ILE A 49 -4.32 3.90 7.20
C ILE A 49 -4.88 5.19 7.80
N PRO A 50 -4.64 5.51 9.10
CA PRO A 50 -5.02 6.82 9.64
C PRO A 50 -4.39 7.99 8.86
N LYS A 51 -3.13 7.85 8.42
CA LYS A 51 -2.45 8.89 7.64
C LYS A 51 -3.09 9.07 6.26
N ILE A 52 -3.40 7.98 5.57
CA ILE A 52 -4.15 7.99 4.31
C ILE A 52 -5.54 8.62 4.51
N GLY A 53 -6.25 8.24 5.58
CA GLY A 53 -7.57 8.80 5.91
C GLY A 53 -7.53 10.31 6.16
N ALA A 54 -6.51 10.80 6.87
CA ALA A 54 -6.30 12.22 7.07
C ALA A 54 -6.02 12.95 5.74
N ALA A 55 -5.21 12.37 4.85
CA ALA A 55 -4.93 12.93 3.52
C ALA A 55 -6.19 12.98 2.63
N ILE A 56 -7.01 11.93 2.68
CA ILE A 56 -8.32 11.87 2.02
C ILE A 56 -9.24 12.98 2.56
N ALA A 57 -9.33 13.15 3.87
CA ALA A 57 -10.22 14.13 4.50
C ALA A 57 -9.74 15.59 4.32
N ALA A 58 -8.45 15.82 4.12
CA ALA A 58 -7.85 17.15 4.04
C ALA A 58 -8.27 17.94 2.80
N GLN A 59 -8.65 17.27 1.71
CA GLN A 59 -8.99 17.93 0.46
C GLN A 59 -10.16 17.25 -0.28
N PRO A 60 -11.06 18.03 -0.91
CA PRO A 60 -12.11 17.46 -1.74
C PRO A 60 -11.50 16.75 -2.96
N HIS A 61 -12.07 15.60 -3.31
CA HIS A 61 -11.62 14.79 -4.43
C HIS A 61 -12.75 13.92 -4.96
N ASP A 62 -12.66 13.53 -6.23
CA ASP A 62 -13.64 12.66 -6.88
C ASP A 62 -13.12 11.24 -7.15
N VAL A 63 -11.81 11.09 -7.28
CA VAL A 63 -11.12 9.82 -7.50
C VAL A 63 -9.83 9.80 -6.68
N ILE A 64 -9.50 8.65 -6.12
CA ILE A 64 -8.26 8.39 -5.40
C ILE A 64 -7.37 7.52 -6.27
N PHE A 65 -6.16 7.98 -6.53
CA PHE A 65 -5.10 7.22 -7.18
C PHE A 65 -4.12 6.78 -6.10
N LEU A 66 -3.86 5.49 -6.01
CA LEU A 66 -2.94 4.91 -5.04
C LEU A 66 -1.77 4.26 -5.78
N SER A 67 -0.55 4.74 -5.51
CA SER A 67 0.69 4.31 -6.15
C SER A 67 1.74 3.89 -5.10
N GLY A 68 2.93 3.49 -5.55
CA GLY A 68 4.07 3.17 -4.69
C GLY A 68 4.03 1.81 -3.98
N VAL A 69 3.14 0.91 -4.39
CA VAL A 69 3.05 -0.45 -3.83
C VAL A 69 4.35 -1.24 -3.96
N GLY A 70 5.05 -1.10 -5.08
CA GLY A 70 6.32 -1.80 -5.31
C GLY A 70 7.47 -1.25 -4.48
N GLU A 71 7.47 0.05 -4.21
CA GLU A 71 8.53 0.76 -3.48
C GLU A 71 8.49 0.45 -1.98
N VAL A 72 7.30 0.12 -1.46
CA VAL A 72 7.11 -0.26 -0.06
C VAL A 72 7.20 -1.77 0.20
N TYR A 73 7.41 -2.57 -0.83
CA TYR A 73 7.66 -4.00 -0.68
C TYR A 73 9.12 -4.23 -0.23
N PRO A 74 9.42 -5.15 0.70
CA PRO A 74 8.53 -6.12 1.36
C PRO A 74 7.98 -5.70 2.74
N TYR A 75 8.26 -4.48 3.20
CA TYR A 75 7.92 -4.05 4.55
C TYR A 75 6.43 -3.68 4.70
N ILE A 76 5.75 -3.29 3.63
CA ILE A 76 4.28 -3.17 3.58
C ILE A 76 3.72 -4.17 2.58
N ARG A 77 2.74 -4.98 3.03
CA ARG A 77 2.02 -5.90 2.14
C ARG A 77 0.78 -5.22 1.55
N SER A 78 0.69 -5.16 0.23
CA SER A 78 -0.35 -4.47 -0.54
C SER A 78 -1.77 -4.89 -0.14
N HIS A 79 -1.94 -6.15 0.25
CA HIS A 79 -3.23 -6.68 0.67
C HIS A 79 -3.76 -6.13 1.98
N ASN A 80 -2.86 -5.81 2.91
CA ASN A 80 -3.24 -5.19 4.17
C ASN A 80 -3.73 -3.76 3.89
N VAL A 81 -3.07 -3.06 2.97
CA VAL A 81 -3.47 -1.71 2.56
C VAL A 81 -4.87 -1.74 1.94
N LEU A 82 -5.11 -2.61 0.95
CA LEU A 82 -6.41 -2.71 0.27
C LEU A 82 -7.56 -3.04 1.21
N ASN A 83 -7.40 -4.03 2.08
CA ASN A 83 -8.45 -4.44 3.01
C ASN A 83 -8.84 -3.32 3.99
N ASN A 84 -7.85 -2.56 4.47
CA ASN A 84 -8.11 -1.47 5.41
C ASN A 84 -8.55 -0.18 4.69
N LEU A 85 -8.12 0.04 3.44
CA LEU A 85 -8.52 1.22 2.68
C LEU A 85 -10.02 1.21 2.37
N GLN A 86 -10.62 0.03 2.18
CA GLN A 86 -12.07 -0.09 1.98
C GLN A 86 -12.90 0.52 3.13
N SER A 87 -12.38 0.53 4.36
CA SER A 87 -13.09 1.14 5.49
C SER A 87 -12.93 2.66 5.54
N THR A 88 -11.87 3.19 4.94
CA THR A 88 -11.48 4.61 4.99
C THR A 88 -11.96 5.40 3.77
N ALA A 89 -11.84 4.80 2.57
CA ALA A 89 -12.18 5.41 1.29
C ALA A 89 -13.58 4.97 0.78
N LYS A 90 -14.59 4.98 1.65
CA LYS A 90 -15.93 4.43 1.33
C LYS A 90 -16.67 5.21 0.24
N ASP A 91 -16.45 6.52 0.17
CA ASP A 91 -17.32 7.42 -0.60
C ASP A 91 -16.83 7.72 -2.02
N LYS A 92 -15.56 7.41 -2.32
CA LYS A 92 -14.90 7.78 -3.59
C LYS A 92 -14.23 6.58 -4.24
N PRO A 93 -14.36 6.42 -5.58
CA PRO A 93 -13.68 5.34 -6.30
C PRO A 93 -12.16 5.45 -6.15
N THR A 94 -11.51 4.29 -5.98
CA THR A 94 -10.06 4.17 -5.83
C THR A 94 -9.47 3.36 -6.98
N VAL A 95 -8.42 3.89 -7.60
CA VAL A 95 -7.61 3.25 -8.63
C VAL A 95 -6.25 2.94 -8.03
N LEU A 96 -5.89 1.65 -7.97
CA LEU A 96 -4.58 1.19 -7.49
C LEU A 96 -3.65 0.90 -8.66
N PHE A 97 -2.48 1.52 -8.66
CA PHE A 97 -1.37 1.16 -9.52
C PHE A 97 -0.58 0.02 -8.86
N PHE A 98 -0.75 -1.18 -9.41
CA PHE A 98 -0.12 -2.38 -8.88
C PHE A 98 0.94 -2.90 -9.86
N PRO A 99 2.23 -2.97 -9.47
CA PRO A 99 3.31 -3.42 -10.34
C PRO A 99 3.33 -4.95 -10.40
N GLY A 100 2.41 -5.53 -11.15
CA GLY A 100 2.21 -6.98 -11.23
C GLY A 100 1.00 -7.35 -12.06
N SER A 101 0.52 -8.59 -11.91
CA SER A 101 -0.70 -9.05 -12.58
C SER A 101 -1.86 -9.17 -11.62
N TYR A 102 -3.04 -8.78 -12.09
CA TYR A 102 -4.30 -9.14 -11.46
C TYR A 102 -4.90 -10.32 -12.21
N THR A 103 -5.12 -11.43 -11.51
CA THR A 103 -5.77 -12.62 -12.07
C THR A 103 -7.15 -12.76 -11.42
N HIS A 104 -8.20 -12.96 -12.22
CA HIS A 104 -9.54 -13.19 -11.72
C HIS A 104 -9.96 -14.63 -12.05
N SER A 105 -10.21 -15.43 -11.02
CA SER A 105 -10.74 -16.79 -11.15
C SER A 105 -12.12 -16.87 -10.54
N THR A 106 -13.06 -17.52 -11.22
CA THR A 106 -14.42 -17.76 -10.70
C THR A 106 -14.43 -18.70 -9.49
N ALA A 107 -13.37 -19.49 -9.27
CA ALA A 107 -13.26 -20.44 -8.16
C ALA A 107 -12.57 -19.86 -6.91
N THR A 108 -11.62 -18.93 -7.07
CA THR A 108 -10.81 -18.36 -5.97
C THR A 108 -10.94 -16.84 -5.82
N GLY A 109 -11.61 -16.19 -6.77
CA GLY A 109 -11.76 -14.74 -6.89
C GLY A 109 -10.57 -14.04 -7.53
N GLY A 110 -10.45 -12.73 -7.26
CA GLY A 110 -9.33 -11.91 -7.74
C GLY A 110 -8.08 -12.11 -6.88
N SER A 111 -6.94 -12.39 -7.49
CA SER A 111 -5.60 -12.48 -6.90
C SER A 111 -4.68 -11.41 -7.48
N LEU A 112 -3.69 -10.99 -6.70
CA LEU A 112 -2.69 -9.98 -7.07
C LEU A 112 -1.28 -10.57 -6.94
N ASP A 113 -0.61 -10.70 -8.09
CA ASP A 113 0.74 -11.24 -8.18
C ASP A 113 1.76 -10.10 -8.28
N LEU A 114 2.39 -9.75 -7.16
CA LEU A 114 3.36 -8.66 -7.15
C LEU A 114 4.60 -9.07 -7.96
N PHE A 115 5.00 -8.21 -8.90
CA PHE A 115 6.09 -8.44 -9.85
C PHE A 115 5.95 -9.71 -10.71
N GLY A 116 4.79 -10.37 -10.71
CA GLY A 116 4.59 -11.66 -11.39
C GLY A 116 5.35 -12.83 -10.77
N LEU A 117 5.92 -12.65 -9.57
CA LEU A 117 6.76 -13.65 -8.89
C LEU A 117 6.16 -14.10 -7.56
N LEU A 118 5.26 -13.32 -6.98
CA LEU A 118 4.73 -13.51 -5.63
C LEU A 118 3.24 -13.79 -5.71
N HIS A 119 2.87 -15.08 -5.70
CA HIS A 119 1.47 -15.51 -5.67
C HIS A 119 0.88 -15.25 -4.29
N ASP A 120 -0.05 -14.29 -4.19
CA ASP A 120 -0.79 -14.01 -2.96
C ASP A 120 -2.20 -14.59 -3.11
N ASP A 121 -2.51 -15.70 -2.42
CA ASP A 121 -3.78 -16.45 -2.52
C ASP A 121 -4.99 -15.72 -1.93
N LYS A 122 -4.96 -14.39 -1.84
CA LYS A 122 -6.00 -13.59 -1.18
C LYS A 122 -7.01 -13.06 -2.18
N TYR A 123 -8.27 -13.16 -1.79
CA TYR A 123 -9.42 -12.64 -2.53
C TYR A 123 -9.50 -11.11 -2.44
N TYR A 124 -9.48 -10.42 -3.59
CA TYR A 124 -9.70 -8.98 -3.68
C TYR A 124 -11.00 -8.64 -4.40
N ARG A 125 -11.78 -7.72 -3.83
CA ARG A 125 -12.90 -7.06 -4.52
C ARG A 125 -12.36 -5.90 -5.36
N ALA A 126 -11.68 -6.24 -6.45
CA ALA A 126 -11.18 -5.28 -7.42
C ALA A 126 -11.55 -5.74 -8.83
N PHE A 127 -11.59 -4.78 -9.77
CA PHE A 127 -11.78 -5.06 -11.18
C PHE A 127 -10.61 -4.47 -11.94
N ASN A 128 -10.10 -5.21 -12.92
CA ASN A 128 -9.14 -4.62 -13.84
C ASN A 128 -9.86 -3.58 -14.68
N ILE A 129 -9.44 -2.33 -14.60
CA ILE A 129 -10.05 -1.22 -15.34
C ILE A 129 -10.01 -1.42 -16.86
N LEU A 130 -9.10 -2.27 -17.36
CA LEU A 130 -9.00 -2.63 -18.77
C LEU A 130 -10.00 -3.72 -19.19
N ASN A 131 -10.55 -4.48 -18.24
CA ASN A 131 -11.58 -5.48 -18.52
C ASN A 131 -12.96 -4.81 -18.47
N TYR A 132 -13.38 -4.28 -19.61
CA TYR A 132 -14.71 -3.72 -19.82
C TYR A 132 -15.61 -4.78 -20.46
N GLU A 133 -16.55 -5.34 -19.69
CA GLU A 133 -17.65 -6.15 -20.24
C GLU A 133 -18.83 -5.21 -20.58
N VAL A 134 -19.26 -5.24 -21.86
CA VAL A 134 -20.37 -4.45 -22.40
C VAL A 134 -21.68 -5.23 -22.28
#